data_AF-A0A7X6WKX6-F1
#
_entry.id   AF-A0A7X6WKX6-F1
#
_cell.length_a   1.000
_cell.length_b   1.000
_cell.length_c   1.000
_cell.angle_alpha   90.00
_cell.angle_beta   90.00
_cell.angle_gamma   90.00
#
_symmetry.space_group_name_H-M   'P 1'
#
loop_
_entity.id
_entity.type
_entity.pdbx_description
1 polymer ?
#
loop_
_entity_poly.entity_id
_entity_poly.type
_entity_poly.pdbx_seq_one_letter_code
_entity_poly.pdbx_strand_id
1 'polypeptide(L)'
;MGEIVTFEKFDLERVSLTKFLFFTGKGGVGKTSVACSTAVTLADKGFKILLISTDPASNLQDVFEMELTNTETKIDKVNNLWLANLDPILAAQQYREQVINPYVGKLPESILKNMEEQLSGSCTVEIAAFNEFTKYLVDEEKISKFDYIVFDTAPTGHTLRMLQLPSAWDSFISESTHGASCLGQLSGLEENKQMYSDAVATLSDKQQTTILLVTRPETSPLLEANRASKELSELGIMNQLLIVNGLLDSEAEDEIEKAMFLKQQNALSEMPRHLNSIKTFEIPLRSYNITGIESLRTLLVSDEIVDSTNYQKVGAKNIHQLIEYLGESKKRIIFAMGKGGVGKTTMASTIALGLAEKGEKVHLTTTDPANHLRGFLGLNQNITMSEIDEKEELLQYQNEVLTKARETMKEEDLDYIKEDLQSPCTQEIAVFRAFANIVERSNDEIVVIDTAPTGHTLLLLDSTQSYHKEMERSHGDIPESVRNLLPRLKNEEETEVVIVTLAEATPYYEATRLKSDLERAGIFNKWWIVNASLVGTKTNSKILKAKAASEVKWINEIVKESNDSAVIIPWISENVDEHQLRILLNEK
;
A
#
# COMPACT_ATOMS: atom_id res chain seq x y z
N MET A 1 -12.48 22.47 23.91
CA MET A 1 -11.53 22.47 22.78
C MET A 1 -10.15 22.33 23.37
N GLY A 2 -9.43 21.27 23.03
CA GLY A 2 -8.02 21.11 23.44
C GLY A 2 -7.14 22.16 22.77
N GLU A 3 -5.86 22.23 23.15
CA GLU A 3 -4.88 23.06 22.45
C GLU A 3 -4.75 22.58 20.99
N ILE A 4 -4.74 23.53 20.04
CA ILE A 4 -4.54 23.23 18.62
C ILE A 4 -3.09 22.79 18.44
N VAL A 5 -2.91 21.59 17.88
CA VAL A 5 -1.61 21.05 17.51
C VAL A 5 -1.16 21.73 16.22
N THR A 6 0.01 22.37 16.28
CA THR A 6 0.64 23.07 15.14
C THR A 6 2.11 22.67 15.05
N PHE A 7 2.66 22.68 13.84
CA PHE A 7 4.07 22.34 13.60
C PHE A 7 4.78 23.48 12.85
N GLU A 8 6.10 23.42 12.79
CA GLU A 8 6.86 24.32 11.92
C GLU A 8 6.59 23.95 10.45
N LYS A 9 6.41 24.95 9.59
CA LYS A 9 6.30 24.70 8.15
C LYS A 9 7.58 24.03 7.62
N PHE A 10 7.41 23.06 6.74
CA PHE A 10 8.53 22.38 6.10
C PHE A 10 9.27 23.34 5.14
N ASP A 11 10.33 23.96 5.65
CA ASP A 11 11.18 24.92 4.95
C ASP A 11 12.60 24.38 4.89
N LEU A 12 13.11 24.15 3.68
CA LEU A 12 14.43 23.57 3.44
C LEU A 12 15.59 24.43 3.94
N GLU A 13 15.38 25.70 4.30
CA GLU A 13 16.42 26.53 4.95
C GLU A 13 16.59 26.21 6.44
N ARG A 14 15.58 25.61 7.05
CA ARG A 14 15.52 25.33 8.50
C ARG A 14 15.71 23.84 8.82
N VAL A 15 15.86 23.02 7.78
CA VAL A 15 16.03 21.57 7.87
C VAL A 15 17.47 21.23 7.52
N SER A 16 18.14 20.52 8.42
CA SER A 16 19.47 19.97 8.13
C SER A 16 19.31 18.66 7.36
N LEU A 17 19.50 18.72 6.04
CA LEU A 17 19.44 17.57 5.14
C LEU A 17 20.84 17.00 4.90
N THR A 18 20.93 15.68 4.83
CA THR A 18 22.16 14.94 4.47
C THR A 18 22.16 14.60 2.98
N LYS A 19 23.19 13.90 2.49
CA LYS A 19 23.37 13.60 1.06
C LYS A 19 22.27 12.71 0.48
N PHE A 20 21.87 11.67 1.21
CA PHE A 20 20.84 10.73 0.78
C PHE A 20 19.53 11.01 1.50
N LEU A 21 18.49 11.32 0.73
CA LEU A 21 17.17 11.67 1.26
C LEU A 21 16.17 10.59 0.87
N PHE A 22 15.51 10.00 1.86
CA PHE A 22 14.52 8.94 1.66
C PHE A 22 13.15 9.40 2.10
N PHE A 23 12.16 9.30 1.22
CA PHE A 23 10.78 9.53 1.56
C PHE A 23 10.08 8.20 1.80
N THR A 24 9.42 8.05 2.94
CA THR A 24 8.68 6.82 3.28
C THR A 24 7.37 7.13 3.97
N GLY A 25 6.46 6.17 3.96
CA GLY A 25 5.08 6.35 4.42
C GLY A 25 4.06 5.61 3.56
N LYS A 26 2.83 5.56 4.05
CA LYS A 26 1.71 4.87 3.41
C LYS A 26 1.43 5.40 1.99
N GLY A 27 0.78 4.61 1.12
CA GLY A 27 0.34 5.10 -0.20
C GLY A 27 -0.62 6.29 -0.09
N GLY A 28 -0.56 7.25 -1.02
CA GLY A 28 -1.44 8.42 -1.05
C GLY A 28 -1.11 9.57 -0.07
N VAL A 29 -0.16 9.38 0.86
CA VAL A 29 0.22 10.45 1.82
C VAL A 29 0.98 11.63 1.18
N GLY A 30 1.43 11.49 -0.07
CA GLY A 30 2.12 12.54 -0.83
C GLY A 30 3.65 12.41 -0.91
N LYS A 31 4.22 11.22 -0.63
CA LYS A 31 5.68 10.97 -0.68
C LYS A 31 6.35 11.52 -1.94
N THR A 32 5.91 11.07 -3.11
CA THR A 32 6.48 11.47 -4.40
C THR A 32 6.36 12.97 -4.63
N SER A 33 5.22 13.56 -4.29
CA SER A 33 5.03 15.01 -4.42
C SER A 33 5.99 15.81 -3.54
N VAL A 34 6.17 15.41 -2.28
CA VAL A 34 7.10 16.07 -1.35
C VAL A 34 8.55 15.84 -1.78
N ALA A 35 8.89 14.64 -2.25
CA ALA A 35 10.22 14.32 -2.80
C ALA A 35 10.55 15.16 -4.03
N CYS A 36 9.64 15.22 -5.00
CA CYS A 36 9.76 16.04 -6.21
C CYS A 36 9.91 17.53 -5.87
N SER A 37 9.08 18.04 -4.97
CA SER A 37 9.14 19.46 -4.58
C SER A 37 10.43 19.78 -3.83
N THR A 38 10.90 18.88 -2.97
CA THR A 38 12.21 19.00 -2.30
C THR A 38 13.34 19.02 -3.33
N ALA A 39 13.33 18.10 -4.29
CA ALA A 39 14.35 18.02 -5.34
C ALA A 39 14.37 19.27 -6.22
N VAL A 40 13.21 19.75 -6.68
CA VAL A 40 13.09 20.98 -7.48
C VAL A 40 13.57 22.19 -6.69
N THR A 41 13.16 22.33 -5.43
CA THR A 41 13.57 23.46 -4.59
C THR A 41 15.08 23.48 -4.33
N LEU A 42 15.71 22.32 -4.10
CA LEU A 42 17.16 22.23 -3.95
C LEU A 42 17.89 22.52 -5.27
N ALA A 43 17.37 22.03 -6.39
CA ALA A 43 17.92 22.29 -7.72
C ALA A 43 17.86 23.79 -8.07
N ASP A 44 16.74 24.45 -7.78
CA ASP A 44 16.57 25.90 -7.96
C ASP A 44 17.50 26.72 -7.05
N LYS A 45 17.95 26.16 -5.90
CA LYS A 45 19.01 26.74 -5.05
C LYS A 45 20.43 26.50 -5.59
N GLY A 46 20.58 25.79 -6.69
CA GLY A 46 21.86 25.59 -7.39
C GLY A 46 22.55 24.27 -7.09
N PHE A 47 21.97 23.40 -6.27
CA PHE A 47 22.51 22.06 -6.00
C PHE A 47 22.25 21.10 -7.17
N LYS A 48 23.15 20.14 -7.39
CA LYS A 48 22.97 19.05 -8.34
C LYS A 48 22.20 17.91 -7.69
N ILE A 49 21.02 17.59 -8.23
CA ILE A 49 20.10 16.63 -7.63
C ILE A 49 19.82 15.48 -8.58
N LEU A 50 19.90 14.26 -8.05
CA LEU A 50 19.34 13.07 -8.69
C LEU A 50 18.11 12.63 -7.90
N LEU A 51 16.93 12.63 -8.53
CA LEU A 51 15.70 12.10 -7.95
C LEU A 51 15.38 10.75 -8.59
N ILE A 52 15.20 9.74 -7.75
CA ILE A 52 15.03 8.35 -8.12
C ILE A 52 13.68 7.86 -7.63
N SER A 53 12.92 7.24 -8.53
CA SER A 53 11.76 6.42 -8.16
C SER A 53 12.10 4.96 -8.14
N THR A 54 11.54 4.25 -7.16
CA THR A 54 11.45 2.77 -7.17
C THR A 54 10.01 2.30 -6.99
N ASP A 55 9.03 3.20 -6.98
CA ASP A 55 7.62 2.85 -6.84
C ASP A 55 7.09 2.26 -8.16
N PRO A 56 6.58 1.02 -8.20
CA PRO A 56 5.98 0.45 -9.41
C PRO A 56 4.76 1.25 -9.91
N ALA A 57 4.11 2.02 -9.04
CA ALA A 57 2.99 2.90 -9.37
C ALA A 57 3.44 4.38 -9.40
N SER A 58 4.73 4.64 -9.58
CA SER A 58 5.28 6.00 -9.57
C SER A 58 4.57 6.90 -10.56
N ASN A 59 4.11 8.04 -10.06
CA ASN A 59 3.53 9.10 -10.85
C ASN A 59 4.58 10.16 -11.24
N LEU A 60 5.89 9.88 -11.11
CA LEU A 60 6.94 10.83 -11.48
C LEU A 60 6.83 11.30 -12.93
N GLN A 61 6.46 10.39 -13.84
CA GLN A 61 6.23 10.70 -15.25
C GLN A 61 5.07 11.68 -15.43
N ASP A 62 3.97 11.49 -14.68
CA ASP A 62 2.82 12.39 -14.68
C ASP A 62 3.15 13.76 -14.05
N VAL A 63 3.96 13.76 -12.97
CA VAL A 63 4.35 14.97 -12.25
C VAL A 63 5.26 15.86 -13.10
N PHE A 64 6.21 15.28 -13.85
CA PHE A 64 7.12 16.01 -14.74
C PHE A 64 6.65 16.12 -16.18
N GLU A 65 5.51 15.50 -16.52
CA GLU A 65 4.91 15.45 -17.86
C GLU A 65 5.88 14.92 -18.93
N MET A 66 6.60 13.85 -18.61
CA MET A 66 7.57 13.23 -19.51
C MET A 66 7.68 11.73 -19.31
N GLU A 67 8.02 11.02 -20.37
CA GLU A 67 8.41 9.61 -20.27
C GLU A 67 9.78 9.52 -19.58
N LEU A 68 9.89 8.64 -18.59
CA LEU A 68 11.14 8.38 -17.87
C LEU A 68 11.67 6.99 -18.23
N THR A 69 12.98 6.87 -18.20
CA THR A 69 13.69 5.60 -18.41
C THR A 69 14.45 5.21 -17.14
N ASN A 70 14.99 3.98 -17.11
CA ASN A 70 15.88 3.52 -16.05
C ASN A 70 17.25 4.23 -16.04
N THR A 71 17.47 5.20 -16.92
CA THR A 71 18.72 5.97 -17.01
C THR A 71 18.54 7.41 -16.56
N GLU A 72 19.58 7.95 -15.93
CA GLU A 72 19.66 9.32 -15.43
C GLU A 72 19.39 10.32 -16.56
N THR A 73 18.20 10.92 -16.54
CA THR A 73 17.74 11.86 -17.58
C THR A 73 17.68 13.27 -17.00
N LYS A 74 18.38 14.21 -17.63
CA LYS A 74 18.37 15.62 -17.20
C LYS A 74 17.05 16.29 -17.55
N ILE A 75 16.51 17.10 -16.65
CA ILE A 75 15.27 17.85 -16.88
C ILE A 75 15.57 19.22 -17.48
N ASP A 76 15.06 19.46 -18.69
CA ASP A 76 15.30 20.73 -19.39
C ASP A 76 14.68 21.94 -18.69
N LYS A 77 13.51 21.74 -18.05
CA LYS A 77 12.75 22.79 -17.38
C LYS A 77 13.30 23.14 -15.98
N VAL A 78 14.16 22.31 -15.39
CA VAL A 78 14.78 22.54 -14.07
C VAL A 78 16.28 22.29 -14.15
N ASN A 79 17.06 23.36 -14.11
CA ASN A 79 18.51 23.25 -14.11
C ASN A 79 18.99 22.42 -12.92
N ASN A 80 20.05 21.63 -13.13
CA ASN A 80 20.68 20.80 -12.10
C ASN A 80 19.79 19.68 -11.51
N LEU A 81 18.71 19.29 -12.18
CA LEU A 81 17.88 18.14 -11.79
C LEU A 81 17.98 17.01 -12.81
N TRP A 82 18.20 15.79 -12.30
CA TRP A 82 18.17 14.54 -13.05
C TRP A 82 17.12 13.62 -12.43
N LEU A 83 16.42 12.87 -13.28
CA LEU A 83 15.45 11.87 -12.87
C LEU A 83 15.90 10.47 -13.34
N ALA A 84 15.65 9.46 -12.52
CA ALA A 84 15.71 8.07 -12.93
C ALA A 84 14.48 7.35 -12.39
N ASN A 85 13.78 6.61 -13.26
CA ASN A 85 12.68 5.74 -12.83
C ASN A 85 13.20 4.30 -12.85
N LEU A 86 13.49 3.74 -11.68
CA LEU A 86 13.94 2.35 -11.57
C LEU A 86 12.69 1.47 -11.51
N ASP A 87 12.17 1.09 -12.67
CA ASP A 87 11.00 0.22 -12.75
C ASP A 87 11.34 -1.14 -12.09
N PRO A 88 10.72 -1.47 -10.95
CA PRO A 88 11.05 -2.67 -10.21
C PRO A 88 10.52 -3.92 -10.91
N ILE A 89 9.49 -3.81 -11.76
CA ILE A 89 8.97 -4.92 -12.57
C ILE A 89 9.97 -5.25 -13.67
N LEU A 90 10.48 -4.23 -14.36
CA LEU A 90 11.52 -4.42 -15.38
C LEU A 90 12.82 -4.95 -14.74
N ALA A 91 13.21 -4.45 -13.57
CA ALA A 91 14.36 -4.95 -12.82
C ALA A 91 14.18 -6.42 -12.42
N ALA A 92 12.99 -6.81 -11.96
CA ALA A 92 12.69 -8.21 -11.64
C ALA A 92 12.72 -9.12 -12.88
N GLN A 93 12.21 -8.64 -14.02
CA GLN A 93 12.29 -9.36 -15.29
C GLN A 93 13.74 -9.58 -15.73
N GLN A 94 14.57 -8.53 -15.67
CA GLN A 94 15.99 -8.62 -16.01
C GLN A 94 16.74 -9.56 -15.06
N TYR A 95 16.46 -9.46 -13.75
CA TYR A 95 17.03 -10.37 -12.76
C TYR A 95 16.65 -11.82 -13.05
N ARG A 96 15.38 -12.07 -13.35
CA ARG A 96 14.86 -13.38 -13.71
C ARG A 96 15.52 -13.93 -14.97
N GLU A 97 15.66 -13.12 -16.01
CA GLU A 97 16.37 -13.50 -17.23
C GLU A 97 17.84 -13.82 -16.97
N GLN A 98 18.54 -13.02 -16.17
CA GLN A 98 19.94 -13.27 -15.80
C GLN A 98 20.12 -14.61 -15.10
N VAL A 99 19.19 -14.98 -14.21
CA VAL A 99 19.24 -16.26 -13.48
C VAL A 99 18.85 -17.44 -14.38
N ILE A 100 17.88 -17.29 -15.28
CA ILE A 100 17.34 -18.40 -16.09
C ILE A 100 18.14 -18.65 -17.37
N ASN A 101 18.61 -17.60 -18.06
CA ASN A 101 19.30 -17.70 -19.36
C ASN A 101 20.47 -18.71 -19.39
N PRO A 102 21.31 -18.84 -18.34
CA PRO A 102 22.40 -19.83 -18.32
C PRO A 102 21.94 -21.29 -18.46
N TYR A 103 20.67 -21.56 -18.14
CA TYR A 103 20.04 -22.89 -18.13
C TYR A 103 19.15 -23.17 -19.34
N VAL A 104 18.80 -22.14 -20.13
CA VAL A 104 18.01 -22.27 -21.35
C VAL A 104 18.73 -23.21 -22.32
N GLY A 105 18.03 -24.25 -22.78
CA GLY A 105 18.59 -25.31 -23.63
C GLY A 105 19.46 -26.36 -22.93
N LYS A 106 19.69 -26.23 -21.60
CA LYS A 106 20.39 -27.23 -20.77
C LYS A 106 19.46 -28.00 -19.83
N LEU A 107 18.35 -27.38 -19.42
CA LEU A 107 17.32 -27.99 -18.58
C LEU A 107 16.01 -28.19 -19.36
N PRO A 108 15.15 -29.15 -18.95
CA PRO A 108 13.80 -29.30 -19.49
C PRO A 108 12.96 -28.03 -19.33
N GLU A 109 12.08 -27.74 -20.30
CA GLU A 109 11.20 -26.55 -20.27
C GLU A 109 10.32 -26.48 -19.01
N SER A 110 9.87 -27.62 -18.49
CA SER A 110 9.08 -27.67 -17.26
C SER A 110 9.84 -27.17 -16.03
N ILE A 111 11.16 -27.33 -15.99
CA ILE A 111 12.02 -26.83 -14.91
C ILE A 111 12.24 -25.33 -15.09
N LEU A 112 12.51 -24.87 -16.31
CA LEU A 112 12.69 -23.45 -16.61
C LEU A 112 11.42 -22.64 -16.27
N LYS A 113 10.25 -23.16 -16.64
CA LYS A 113 8.97 -22.54 -16.29
C LYS A 113 8.75 -22.45 -14.77
N ASN A 114 9.15 -23.49 -14.03
CA ASN A 114 9.06 -23.50 -12.58
C ASN A 114 10.02 -22.46 -11.94
N MET A 115 11.24 -22.32 -12.48
CA MET A 115 12.17 -21.26 -12.05
C MET A 115 11.62 -19.86 -12.34
N GLU A 116 10.99 -19.69 -13.51
CA GLU A 116 10.38 -18.41 -13.90
C GLU A 116 9.25 -18.01 -12.95
N GLU A 117 8.36 -18.95 -12.61
CA GLU A 117 7.30 -18.73 -11.64
C GLU A 117 7.86 -18.40 -10.24
N GLN A 118 8.91 -19.10 -9.80
CA GLN A 118 9.57 -18.82 -8.53
C GLN A 118 10.11 -17.39 -8.46
N LEU A 119 10.69 -16.87 -9.54
CA LEU A 119 11.29 -15.53 -9.60
C LEU A 119 10.29 -14.41 -9.94
N SER A 120 8.99 -14.72 -9.99
CA SER A 120 7.94 -13.75 -10.33
C SER A 120 7.18 -13.26 -9.08
N GLY A 121 7.69 -13.55 -7.88
CA GLY A 121 7.11 -13.17 -6.59
C GLY A 121 7.29 -11.69 -6.22
N SER A 122 6.44 -11.18 -5.32
CA SER A 122 6.59 -9.83 -4.74
C SER A 122 7.96 -9.62 -4.09
N CYS A 123 8.47 -10.63 -3.37
CA CYS A 123 9.81 -10.61 -2.78
C CYS A 123 10.92 -10.43 -3.83
N THR A 124 10.78 -11.01 -5.02
CA THR A 124 11.77 -10.84 -6.10
C THR A 124 11.74 -9.41 -6.66
N VAL A 125 10.55 -8.81 -6.78
CA VAL A 125 10.41 -7.41 -7.18
C VAL A 125 11.03 -6.48 -6.14
N GLU A 126 10.83 -6.74 -4.85
CA GLU A 126 11.45 -5.96 -3.77
C GLU A 126 12.98 -6.07 -3.76
N ILE A 127 13.53 -7.29 -3.91
CA ILE A 127 14.97 -7.51 -3.98
C ILE A 127 15.56 -6.87 -5.24
N ALA A 128 14.90 -6.99 -6.40
CA ALA A 128 15.36 -6.36 -7.63
C ALA A 128 15.35 -4.83 -7.52
N ALA A 129 14.30 -4.25 -6.93
CA ALA A 129 14.25 -2.83 -6.62
C ALA A 129 15.39 -2.41 -5.69
N PHE A 130 15.66 -3.20 -4.65
CA PHE A 130 16.76 -2.97 -3.72
C PHE A 130 18.13 -3.03 -4.40
N ASN A 131 18.32 -3.96 -5.35
CA ASN A 131 19.57 -4.10 -6.11
C ASN A 131 19.85 -2.90 -7.02
N GLU A 132 18.83 -2.34 -7.68
CA GLU A 132 19.02 -1.13 -8.47
C GLU A 132 19.30 0.07 -7.59
N PHE A 133 18.63 0.12 -6.45
CA PHE A 133 18.78 1.17 -5.45
C PHE A 133 20.20 1.20 -4.82
N THR A 134 20.76 0.05 -4.44
CA THR A 134 22.07 -0.04 -3.76
C THR A 134 23.20 0.51 -4.61
N LYS A 135 23.12 0.38 -5.94
CA LYS A 135 24.08 0.98 -6.88
C LYS A 135 24.21 2.49 -6.68
N TYR A 136 23.13 3.19 -6.33
CA TYR A 136 23.16 4.64 -6.08
C TYR A 136 23.58 5.03 -4.67
N LEU A 137 23.78 4.07 -3.77
CA LEU A 137 24.30 4.26 -2.42
C LEU A 137 25.79 3.98 -2.27
N VAL A 138 26.35 3.14 -3.13
CA VAL A 138 27.73 2.64 -2.98
C VAL A 138 28.67 3.00 -4.13
N ASP A 139 28.15 3.32 -5.32
CA ASP A 139 28.97 3.69 -6.48
C ASP A 139 29.47 5.14 -6.37
N GLU A 140 30.73 5.32 -5.95
CA GLU A 140 31.34 6.64 -5.77
C GLU A 140 31.34 7.51 -7.04
N GLU A 141 31.42 6.91 -8.23
CA GLU A 141 31.38 7.67 -9.49
C GLU A 141 29.99 8.26 -9.74
N LYS A 142 28.92 7.53 -9.37
CA LYS A 142 27.55 8.05 -9.44
C LYS A 142 27.29 9.07 -8.32
N ILE A 143 27.72 8.75 -7.10
CA ILE A 143 27.49 9.57 -5.91
C ILE A 143 28.17 10.94 -6.02
N SER A 144 29.40 10.99 -6.54
CA SER A 144 30.18 12.24 -6.62
C SER A 144 29.65 13.26 -7.64
N LYS A 145 28.76 12.85 -8.56
CA LYS A 145 28.15 13.75 -9.55
C LYS A 145 27.10 14.69 -8.95
N PHE A 146 26.52 14.32 -7.82
CA PHE A 146 25.37 14.99 -7.21
C PHE A 146 25.66 15.43 -5.79
N ASP A 147 25.08 16.56 -5.42
CA ASP A 147 25.12 17.09 -4.05
C ASP A 147 24.11 16.35 -3.17
N TYR A 148 22.92 16.07 -3.71
CA TYR A 148 21.89 15.25 -3.07
C TYR A 148 21.36 14.18 -4.00
N ILE A 149 21.06 13.00 -3.43
CA ILE A 149 20.33 11.93 -4.10
C ILE A 149 19.04 11.68 -3.31
N VAL A 150 17.91 11.83 -3.98
CA VAL A 150 16.57 11.78 -3.40
C VAL A 150 15.87 10.53 -3.89
N PHE A 151 15.33 9.75 -2.96
CA PHE A 151 14.54 8.55 -3.23
C PHE A 151 13.10 8.79 -2.77
N ASP A 152 12.13 8.63 -3.66
CA ASP A 152 10.71 8.86 -3.34
C ASP A 152 10.06 7.77 -2.47
N THR A 153 10.76 6.63 -2.35
CA THR A 153 10.38 5.46 -1.58
C THR A 153 11.61 4.91 -0.86
N ALA A 154 11.47 4.61 0.44
CA ALA A 154 12.50 3.91 1.21
C ALA A 154 12.29 2.39 1.16
N PRO A 155 13.36 1.58 1.26
CA PRO A 155 13.23 0.13 1.43
C PRO A 155 12.49 -0.20 2.74
N THR A 156 11.77 -1.32 2.75
CA THR A 156 11.02 -1.76 3.95
C THR A 156 11.97 -2.36 4.99
N GLY A 157 11.54 -2.36 6.25
CA GLY A 157 12.31 -2.98 7.35
C GLY A 157 12.54 -4.48 7.14
N HIS A 158 11.59 -5.18 6.50
CA HIS A 158 11.71 -6.60 6.19
C HIS A 158 12.83 -6.87 5.17
N THR A 159 12.86 -6.14 4.05
CA THR A 159 13.92 -6.28 3.04
C THR A 159 15.30 -6.01 3.64
N LEU A 160 15.41 -4.99 4.50
CA LEU A 160 16.67 -4.65 5.17
C LEU A 160 17.12 -5.73 6.17
N ARG A 161 16.21 -6.28 6.99
CA ARG A 161 16.52 -7.35 7.95
C ARG A 161 16.97 -8.64 7.25
N MET A 162 16.24 -9.04 6.21
CA MET A 162 16.55 -10.25 5.44
C MET A 162 17.99 -10.22 4.90
N LEU A 163 18.45 -9.07 4.41
CA LEU A 163 19.80 -8.92 3.86
C LEU A 163 20.90 -8.83 4.94
N GLN A 164 20.56 -8.50 6.18
CA GLN A 164 21.49 -8.50 7.31
C GLN A 164 21.73 -9.90 7.90
N LEU A 165 20.87 -10.89 7.63
CA LEU A 165 20.97 -12.22 8.23
C LEU A 165 22.18 -13.02 7.70
N PRO A 166 23.11 -13.47 8.57
CA PRO A 166 24.25 -14.30 8.15
C PRO A 166 23.85 -15.60 7.44
N SER A 167 22.77 -16.24 7.88
CA SER A 167 22.23 -17.49 7.30
C SER A 167 21.66 -17.33 5.89
N ALA A 168 21.22 -16.12 5.50
CA ALA A 168 20.82 -15.82 4.13
C ALA A 168 22.01 -15.93 3.15
N TRP A 169 23.24 -15.89 3.66
CA TRP A 169 24.48 -15.93 2.90
C TRP A 169 25.23 -17.26 3.06
N ASP A 170 25.29 -17.82 4.27
CA ASP A 170 26.28 -18.84 4.62
C ASP A 170 25.75 -20.30 4.60
N SER A 171 24.44 -20.53 4.82
CA SER A 171 23.91 -21.89 5.10
C SER A 171 23.45 -22.68 3.87
N PHE A 172 23.34 -22.09 2.68
CA PHE A 172 22.65 -22.75 1.57
C PHE A 172 23.55 -23.43 0.53
N ILE A 173 24.83 -23.09 0.46
CA ILE A 173 25.69 -23.43 -0.69
C ILE A 173 26.39 -24.79 -0.53
N SER A 174 26.41 -25.40 0.66
CA SER A 174 27.16 -26.63 0.87
C SER A 174 26.36 -27.94 0.82
N GLU A 175 25.06 -28.01 1.16
CA GLU A 175 24.42 -29.33 1.40
C GLU A 175 22.91 -29.56 1.07
N SER A 176 22.13 -28.63 0.49
CA SER A 176 20.68 -28.87 0.31
C SER A 176 20.29 -29.51 -1.04
N THR A 177 20.42 -30.84 -1.15
CA THR A 177 19.81 -31.61 -2.26
C THR A 177 18.28 -31.76 -2.14
N HIS A 178 17.63 -31.26 -1.07
CA HIS A 178 16.19 -31.41 -0.84
C HIS A 178 15.53 -30.06 -0.46
N GLY A 179 14.60 -29.61 -1.29
CA GLY A 179 13.28 -29.22 -0.80
C GLY A 179 12.98 -27.76 -0.42
N ALA A 180 13.83 -26.78 -0.65
CA ALA A 180 13.50 -25.41 -0.28
C ALA A 180 13.59 -24.44 -1.48
N SER A 181 12.41 -24.09 -2.00
CA SER A 181 12.19 -23.67 -3.40
C SER A 181 12.08 -22.14 -3.57
N CYS A 182 12.14 -21.35 -2.49
CA CYS A 182 12.36 -19.89 -2.53
C CYS A 182 13.86 -19.53 -2.65
N LEU A 183 14.76 -20.50 -2.46
CA LEU A 183 16.18 -20.22 -2.19
C LEU A 183 17.05 -20.11 -3.45
N GLY A 184 16.52 -20.49 -4.63
CA GLY A 184 17.17 -20.21 -5.91
C GLY A 184 17.30 -18.71 -6.20
N GLN A 185 16.44 -17.87 -5.60
CA GLN A 185 16.44 -16.42 -5.78
C GLN A 185 17.62 -15.71 -5.13
N LEU A 186 18.34 -16.35 -4.20
CA LEU A 186 19.46 -15.74 -3.46
C LEU A 186 20.83 -16.16 -3.99
N SER A 187 20.88 -17.16 -4.89
CA SER A 187 22.13 -17.65 -5.49
C SER A 187 22.91 -16.58 -6.27
N GLY A 188 22.22 -15.55 -6.78
CA GLY A 188 22.83 -14.38 -7.43
C GLY A 188 23.23 -13.24 -6.48
N LEU A 189 22.95 -13.36 -5.18
CA LEU A 189 23.21 -12.28 -4.21
C LEU A 189 24.60 -12.38 -3.56
N GLU A 190 25.24 -13.55 -3.54
CA GLU A 190 26.54 -13.75 -2.86
C GLU A 190 27.62 -12.79 -3.37
N GLU A 191 27.67 -12.59 -4.70
CA GLU A 191 28.58 -11.63 -5.35
C GLU A 191 28.35 -10.19 -4.89
N ASN A 192 27.15 -9.87 -4.39
CA ASN A 192 26.71 -8.55 -3.98
C ASN A 192 26.65 -8.36 -2.45
N LYS A 193 27.07 -9.36 -1.64
CA LYS A 193 27.02 -9.32 -0.16
C LYS A 193 27.67 -8.05 0.41
N GLN A 194 28.86 -7.71 -0.08
CA GLN A 194 29.58 -6.50 0.36
C GLN A 194 28.81 -5.23 0.00
N MET A 195 28.26 -5.16 -1.22
CA MET A 195 27.47 -4.03 -1.69
C MET A 195 26.25 -3.77 -0.79
N TYR A 196 25.56 -4.82 -0.35
CA TYR A 196 24.41 -4.67 0.56
C TYR A 196 24.83 -4.23 1.96
N SER A 197 25.91 -4.81 2.50
CA SER A 197 26.46 -4.39 3.78
C SER A 197 26.81 -2.90 3.76
N ASP A 198 27.45 -2.43 2.70
CA ASP A 198 27.82 -1.03 2.52
C ASP A 198 26.58 -0.13 2.36
N ALA A 199 25.57 -0.58 1.62
CA ALA A 199 24.31 0.14 1.48
C ALA A 199 23.58 0.29 2.83
N VAL A 200 23.50 -0.78 3.64
CA VAL A 200 22.94 -0.74 4.99
C VAL A 200 23.74 0.20 5.89
N ALA A 201 25.07 0.16 5.82
CA ALA A 201 25.92 1.06 6.59
C ALA A 201 25.68 2.53 6.23
N THR A 202 25.57 2.85 4.95
CA THR A 202 25.22 4.21 4.46
C THR A 202 23.84 4.64 4.94
N LEU A 203 22.84 3.75 4.90
CA LEU A 203 21.48 4.03 5.39
C LEU A 203 21.47 4.35 6.90
N SER A 204 22.25 3.61 7.70
CA SER A 204 22.33 3.80 9.15
C SER A 204 23.26 4.94 9.57
N ASP A 205 24.07 5.50 8.67
CA ASP A 205 24.91 6.66 8.94
C ASP A 205 24.11 7.97 8.95
N LYS A 206 23.88 8.49 10.16
CA LYS A 206 23.17 9.77 10.40
C LYS A 206 23.79 11.00 9.72
N GLN A 207 25.06 10.94 9.29
CA GLN A 207 25.71 12.05 8.58
C GLN A 207 25.48 11.98 7.07
N GLN A 208 25.14 10.80 6.55
CA GLN A 208 24.96 10.57 5.12
C GLN A 208 23.50 10.47 4.73
N THR A 209 22.65 9.92 5.60
CA THR A 209 21.26 9.60 5.28
C THR A 209 20.27 10.32 6.20
N THR A 210 19.18 10.83 5.61
CA THR A 210 18.02 11.40 6.29
C THR A 210 16.75 10.72 5.79
N ILE A 211 15.97 10.15 6.71
CA ILE A 211 14.66 9.58 6.41
C ILE A 211 13.58 10.62 6.70
N LEU A 212 12.74 10.90 5.71
CA LEU A 212 11.57 11.76 5.82
C LEU A 212 10.31 10.88 5.80
N LEU A 213 9.73 10.71 7.00
CA LEU A 213 8.46 10.02 7.21
C LEU A 213 7.32 10.95 6.79
N VAL A 214 6.70 10.71 5.65
CA VAL A 214 5.55 11.49 5.18
C VAL A 214 4.27 10.81 5.66
N THR A 215 3.40 11.58 6.31
CA THR A 215 2.11 11.12 6.81
C THR A 215 1.01 12.14 6.54
N ARG A 216 -0.24 11.75 6.80
CA ARG A 216 -1.40 12.64 6.85
C ARG A 216 -1.84 12.78 8.31
N PRO A 217 -2.50 13.88 8.70
CA PRO A 217 -3.08 14.05 10.03
C PRO A 217 -4.34 13.17 10.22
N GLU A 218 -4.15 11.86 10.16
CA GLU A 218 -5.16 10.83 10.29
C GLU A 218 -4.59 9.66 11.10
N THR A 219 -5.42 9.01 11.92
CA THR A 219 -4.96 7.97 12.86
C THR A 219 -4.24 6.82 12.17
N SER A 220 -4.78 6.28 11.08
CA SER A 220 -4.17 5.13 10.38
C SER A 220 -2.80 5.47 9.75
N PRO A 221 -2.65 6.54 8.94
CA PRO A 221 -1.34 7.00 8.48
C PRO A 221 -0.33 7.28 9.60
N LEU A 222 -0.75 7.89 10.72
CA LEU A 222 0.12 8.15 11.87
C LEU A 222 0.60 6.86 12.54
N LEU A 223 -0.28 5.87 12.72
CA LEU A 223 0.10 4.58 13.28
C LEU A 223 1.10 3.82 12.38
N GLU A 224 0.91 3.89 11.06
CA GLU A 224 1.81 3.27 10.10
C GLU A 224 3.18 3.96 10.07
N ALA A 225 3.21 5.29 10.07
CA ALA A 225 4.46 6.05 10.17
C ALA A 225 5.20 5.73 11.48
N ASN A 226 4.47 5.55 12.59
CA ASN A 226 5.04 5.15 13.87
C ASN A 226 5.64 3.74 13.82
N ARG A 227 4.96 2.79 13.17
CA ARG A 227 5.48 1.43 12.95
C ARG A 227 6.77 1.47 12.14
N ALA A 228 6.74 2.09 10.96
CA ALA A 228 7.90 2.20 10.07
C ALA A 228 9.08 2.88 10.76
N SER A 229 8.83 3.96 11.50
CA SER A 229 9.85 4.66 12.28
C SER A 229 10.55 3.76 13.30
N LYS A 230 9.79 2.94 14.03
CA LYS A 230 10.35 1.99 15.01
C LYS A 230 11.18 0.92 14.34
N GLU A 231 10.67 0.30 13.28
CA GLU A 231 11.38 -0.74 12.54
C GLU A 231 12.71 -0.21 11.96
N LEU A 232 12.72 1.02 11.42
CA LEU A 232 13.95 1.67 10.94
C LEU A 232 14.91 2.01 12.10
N SER A 233 14.38 2.42 13.25
CA SER A 233 15.19 2.71 14.45
C SER A 233 15.88 1.45 14.98
N GLU A 234 15.19 0.31 14.96
CA GLU A 234 15.73 -1.00 15.34
C GLU A 234 16.90 -1.43 14.43
N LEU A 235 16.91 -0.96 13.17
CA LEU A 235 18.00 -1.17 12.21
C LEU A 235 19.14 -0.14 12.33
N GLY A 236 19.07 0.76 13.31
CA GLY A 236 20.07 1.81 13.53
C GLY A 236 19.90 3.05 12.65
N ILE A 237 18.83 3.15 11.88
CA ILE A 237 18.53 4.31 11.01
C ILE A 237 17.84 5.38 11.85
N MET A 238 18.64 6.19 12.56
CA MET A 238 18.13 7.10 13.59
C MET A 238 17.85 8.53 13.11
N ASN A 239 18.36 8.94 11.95
CA ASN A 239 18.19 10.31 11.44
C ASN A 239 16.85 10.46 10.70
N GLN A 240 15.78 10.55 11.47
CA GLN A 240 14.40 10.60 10.96
C GLN A 240 13.77 11.97 11.20
N LEU A 241 12.97 12.44 10.25
CA LEU A 241 12.11 13.62 10.33
C LEU A 241 10.67 13.23 9.97
N LEU A 242 9.69 13.85 10.61
CA LEU A 242 8.27 13.64 10.31
C LEU A 242 7.71 14.82 9.51
N ILE A 243 6.98 14.53 8.43
CA ILE A 243 6.27 15.50 7.62
C ILE A 243 4.78 15.17 7.66
N VAL A 244 3.99 16.03 8.31
CA VAL A 244 2.53 15.96 8.31
C VAL A 244 2.01 16.75 7.10
N ASN A 245 1.63 16.03 6.05
CA ASN A 245 1.19 16.62 4.79
C ASN A 245 -0.33 16.87 4.75
N GLY A 246 -0.71 17.97 4.12
CA GLY A 246 -2.10 18.41 3.92
C GLY A 246 -2.85 18.77 5.20
N LEU A 247 -2.18 19.47 6.11
CA LEU A 247 -2.82 20.05 7.27
C LEU A 247 -3.77 21.19 6.85
N LEU A 248 -4.99 21.18 7.37
CA LEU A 248 -5.95 22.28 7.20
C LEU A 248 -5.68 23.40 8.19
N ASP A 249 -6.02 24.63 7.78
CA ASP A 249 -5.89 25.80 8.65
C ASP A 249 -7.13 25.95 9.58
N SER A 250 -6.91 26.60 10.71
CA SER A 250 -7.86 26.76 11.81
C SER A 250 -8.99 27.77 11.56
N GLU A 251 -8.94 28.54 10.47
CA GLU A 251 -9.87 29.65 10.19
C GLU A 251 -11.00 29.29 9.18
N ALA A 252 -11.37 28.02 9.08
CA ALA A 252 -12.46 27.62 8.18
C ALA A 252 -13.83 28.14 8.64
N GLU A 253 -14.63 28.70 7.73
CA GLU A 253 -16.04 29.05 7.98
C GLU A 253 -17.01 27.90 7.65
N ASP A 254 -16.64 27.05 6.68
CA ASP A 254 -17.42 25.93 6.16
C ASP A 254 -17.52 24.75 7.14
N GLU A 255 -18.69 24.12 7.24
CA GLU A 255 -18.92 23.03 8.19
C GLU A 255 -18.12 21.77 7.87
N ILE A 256 -17.96 21.43 6.58
CA ILE A 256 -17.19 20.25 6.16
C ILE A 256 -15.70 20.47 6.43
N GLU A 257 -15.18 21.65 6.08
CA GLU A 257 -13.78 22.00 6.35
C GLU A 257 -13.48 22.05 7.86
N LYS A 258 -14.37 22.62 8.68
CA LYS A 258 -14.28 22.57 10.15
C LYS A 258 -14.27 21.15 10.67
N ALA A 259 -15.15 20.29 10.16
CA ALA A 259 -15.20 18.89 10.57
C ALA A 259 -13.92 18.13 10.21
N MET A 260 -13.38 18.35 9.00
CA MET A 260 -12.09 17.79 8.59
C MET A 260 -10.97 18.28 9.51
N PHE A 261 -10.90 19.59 9.77
CA PHE A 261 -9.91 20.18 10.66
C PHE A 261 -9.98 19.57 12.07
N LEU A 262 -11.17 19.44 12.66
CA LEU A 262 -11.34 18.82 13.97
C LEU A 262 -10.91 17.34 13.98
N LYS A 263 -11.24 16.59 12.92
CA LYS A 263 -10.79 15.20 12.75
C LYS A 263 -9.26 15.11 12.69
N GLN A 264 -8.61 16.02 11.97
CA GLN A 264 -7.15 16.13 11.91
C GLN A 264 -6.55 16.42 13.29
N GLN A 265 -7.10 17.40 14.00
CA GLN A 265 -6.63 17.79 15.33
C GLN A 265 -6.77 16.66 16.36
N ASN A 266 -7.89 15.92 16.32
CA ASN A 266 -8.07 14.75 17.18
C ASN A 266 -6.98 13.69 16.90
N ALA A 267 -6.75 13.34 15.64
CA ALA A 267 -5.73 12.36 15.26
C ALA A 267 -4.31 12.81 15.68
N LEU A 268 -3.98 14.09 15.52
CA LEU A 268 -2.69 14.65 15.94
C LEU A 268 -2.53 14.69 17.46
N SER A 269 -3.61 14.99 18.21
CA SER A 269 -3.58 14.98 19.68
C SER A 269 -3.33 13.57 20.26
N GLU A 270 -3.76 12.54 19.53
CA GLU A 270 -3.56 11.13 19.86
C GLU A 270 -2.30 10.53 19.23
N MET A 271 -1.45 11.36 18.61
CA MET A 271 -0.25 10.88 17.93
C MET A 271 0.64 10.04 18.87
N PRO A 272 1.14 8.88 18.42
CA PRO A 272 1.97 8.02 19.24
C PRO A 272 3.18 8.74 19.86
N ARG A 273 3.52 8.39 21.12
CA ARG A 273 4.62 9.04 21.86
C ARG A 273 5.97 8.97 21.14
N HIS A 274 6.25 7.89 20.42
CA HIS A 274 7.49 7.74 19.66
C HIS A 274 7.58 8.76 18.53
N LEU A 275 6.52 8.91 17.72
CA LEU A 275 6.45 9.97 16.70
C LEU A 275 6.52 11.39 17.28
N ASN A 276 5.88 11.64 18.42
CA ASN A 276 5.97 12.93 19.12
C ASN A 276 7.41 13.31 19.52
N SER A 277 8.34 12.35 19.59
CA SER A 277 9.75 12.63 19.89
C SER A 277 10.58 13.02 18.66
N ILE A 278 10.03 12.81 17.46
CA ILE A 278 10.68 13.10 16.18
C ILE A 278 10.42 14.55 15.79
N LYS A 279 11.43 15.23 15.25
CA LYS A 279 11.27 16.59 14.73
C LYS A 279 10.23 16.58 13.61
N THR A 280 9.15 17.32 13.81
CA THR A 280 7.97 17.30 12.94
C THR A 280 7.78 18.63 12.23
N PHE A 281 7.46 18.55 10.94
CA PHE A 281 7.11 19.68 10.10
C PHE A 281 5.74 19.47 9.46
N GLU A 282 5.08 20.56 9.07
CA GLU A 282 3.82 20.53 8.34
C GLU A 282 3.95 21.05 6.90
N ILE A 283 3.14 20.48 6.02
CA ILE A 283 2.84 21.04 4.70
C ILE A 283 1.33 21.29 4.66
N PRO A 284 0.88 22.53 4.44
CA PRO A 284 -0.54 22.84 4.35
C PRO A 284 -1.23 22.10 3.19
N LEU A 285 -2.53 21.85 3.31
CA LEU A 285 -3.33 21.39 2.18
C LEU A 285 -3.27 22.44 1.06
N ARG A 286 -2.95 22.00 -0.16
CA ARG A 286 -2.94 22.85 -1.36
C ARG A 286 -4.21 22.65 -2.16
N SER A 287 -4.75 23.71 -2.73
CA SER A 287 -5.98 23.69 -3.55
C SER A 287 -5.80 23.00 -4.90
N TYR A 288 -4.59 23.00 -5.45
CA TYR A 288 -4.25 22.39 -6.74
C TYR A 288 -3.76 20.94 -6.62
N ASN A 289 -3.72 20.26 -7.77
CA ASN A 289 -3.01 18.98 -7.92
C ASN A 289 -1.55 19.25 -8.28
N ILE A 290 -0.68 18.35 -7.85
CA ILE A 290 0.77 18.49 -8.02
C ILE A 290 1.16 17.87 -9.36
N THR A 291 0.75 18.53 -10.44
CA THR A 291 1.05 18.18 -11.83
C THR A 291 1.78 19.34 -12.48
N GLY A 292 2.98 19.08 -13.00
CA GLY A 292 3.85 20.08 -13.59
C GLY A 292 4.76 20.79 -12.58
N ILE A 293 5.88 21.30 -13.08
CA ILE A 293 6.99 21.84 -12.28
C ILE A 293 6.60 23.09 -11.48
N GLU A 294 5.73 23.95 -12.01
CA GLU A 294 5.31 25.16 -11.27
C GLU A 294 4.58 24.78 -9.98
N SER A 295 3.70 23.77 -10.03
CA SER A 295 3.01 23.26 -8.84
C SER A 295 3.98 22.67 -7.80
N LEU A 296 5.11 22.09 -8.25
CA LEU A 296 6.17 21.59 -7.37
C LEU A 296 6.92 22.72 -6.67
N ARG A 297 7.19 23.83 -7.37
CA ARG A 297 7.83 25.02 -6.78
C ARG A 297 6.96 25.68 -5.73
N THR A 298 5.64 25.71 -5.95
CA THR A 298 4.70 26.36 -5.04
C THR A 298 4.33 25.48 -3.84
N LEU A 299 4.44 24.15 -3.92
CA LEU A 299 3.98 23.21 -2.87
C LEU A 299 4.46 23.57 -1.46
N LEU A 300 5.74 23.93 -1.30
CA LEU A 300 6.32 24.28 0.01
C LEU A 300 6.12 25.76 0.39
N VAL A 301 5.71 26.60 -0.57
CA VAL A 301 5.74 28.06 -0.43
C VAL A 301 4.35 28.64 -0.27
N SER A 302 3.43 28.39 -1.21
CA SER A 302 2.16 29.10 -1.30
C SER A 302 1.03 28.27 -1.91
N ASP A 303 -0.21 28.72 -1.66
CA ASP A 303 -1.40 28.19 -2.30
C ASP A 303 -1.87 29.17 -3.37
N GLU A 304 -2.15 28.69 -4.58
CA GLU A 304 -2.69 29.47 -5.68
C GLU A 304 -4.09 28.94 -5.99
N ILE A 305 -5.10 29.52 -5.32
CA ILE A 305 -6.50 29.12 -5.53
C ILE A 305 -6.94 29.60 -6.91
N VAL A 306 -7.00 28.68 -7.87
CA VAL A 306 -7.70 28.91 -9.13
C VAL A 306 -9.20 28.68 -8.87
N ASP A 307 -10.04 29.70 -9.10
CA ASP A 307 -11.50 29.60 -8.95
C ASP A 307 -12.08 28.64 -10.00
N SER A 308 -12.07 27.33 -9.73
CA SER A 308 -12.78 26.33 -10.52
C SER A 308 -14.21 26.20 -10.00
N THR A 309 -15.12 27.02 -10.55
CA THR A 309 -16.51 27.15 -10.03
C THR A 309 -17.53 26.23 -10.69
N ASN A 310 -17.14 25.38 -11.66
CA ASN A 310 -18.06 24.47 -12.35
C ASN A 310 -17.40 23.11 -12.59
N TYR A 311 -17.71 22.14 -11.74
CA TYR A 311 -17.46 20.73 -12.07
C TYR A 311 -18.73 20.11 -12.66
N GLN A 312 -18.60 19.39 -13.78
CA GLN A 312 -19.70 18.67 -14.42
C GLN A 312 -20.23 17.55 -13.50
N LYS A 313 -21.53 17.28 -13.60
CA LYS A 313 -22.18 16.17 -12.91
C LYS A 313 -21.56 14.85 -13.39
N VAL A 314 -20.97 14.09 -12.48
CA VAL A 314 -20.30 12.82 -12.80
C VAL A 314 -21.34 11.70 -12.94
N GLY A 315 -21.17 10.84 -13.94
CA GLY A 315 -22.13 9.77 -14.28
C GLY A 315 -22.10 8.54 -13.37
N ALA A 316 -21.72 8.69 -12.10
CA ALA A 316 -21.64 7.55 -11.19
C ALA A 316 -23.01 7.16 -10.63
N LYS A 317 -23.10 5.89 -10.24
CA LYS A 317 -24.29 5.26 -9.65
C LYS A 317 -24.37 5.53 -8.15
N ASN A 318 -25.57 5.30 -7.62
CA ASN A 318 -25.83 5.34 -6.18
C ASN A 318 -25.51 3.98 -5.55
N ILE A 319 -25.04 3.95 -4.29
CA ILE A 319 -24.78 2.72 -3.52
C ILE A 319 -25.99 1.79 -3.49
N HIS A 320 -27.21 2.31 -3.51
CA HIS A 320 -28.42 1.52 -3.59
C HIS A 320 -28.43 0.55 -4.77
N GLN A 321 -27.89 0.95 -5.93
CA GLN A 321 -27.85 0.09 -7.12
C GLN A 321 -26.85 -1.05 -6.96
N LEU A 322 -25.76 -0.83 -6.21
CA LEU A 322 -24.83 -1.89 -5.83
C LEU A 322 -25.52 -2.88 -4.86
N ILE A 323 -26.19 -2.38 -3.82
CA ILE A 323 -26.94 -3.23 -2.87
C ILE A 323 -28.07 -3.99 -3.56
N GLU A 324 -28.74 -3.35 -4.52
CA GLU A 324 -29.79 -3.97 -5.33
C GLU A 324 -29.23 -5.13 -6.15
N TYR A 325 -28.16 -4.89 -6.90
CA TYR A 325 -27.44 -5.93 -7.63
C TYR A 325 -26.99 -7.09 -6.73
N LEU A 326 -26.36 -6.80 -5.60
CA LEU A 326 -25.87 -7.83 -4.69
C LEU A 326 -27.02 -8.65 -4.08
N GLY A 327 -28.10 -7.99 -3.64
CA GLY A 327 -29.25 -8.68 -3.05
C GLY A 327 -30.13 -9.46 -4.04
N GLU A 328 -30.12 -9.10 -5.33
CA GLU A 328 -30.82 -9.87 -6.38
C GLU A 328 -29.97 -10.99 -6.98
N SER A 329 -28.66 -10.92 -6.77
CA SER A 329 -27.73 -11.94 -7.22
C SER A 329 -27.73 -13.17 -6.31
N LYS A 330 -27.16 -14.28 -6.79
CA LYS A 330 -26.92 -15.49 -5.98
C LYS A 330 -25.58 -15.46 -5.23
N LYS A 331 -24.97 -14.28 -5.12
CA LYS A 331 -23.64 -14.12 -4.52
C LYS A 331 -23.72 -14.46 -3.04
N ARG A 332 -22.80 -15.32 -2.60
CA ARG A 332 -22.64 -15.74 -1.21
C ARG A 332 -21.37 -15.19 -0.58
N ILE A 333 -20.38 -14.83 -1.39
CA ILE A 333 -19.09 -14.33 -0.90
C ILE A 333 -18.85 -12.97 -1.55
N ILE A 334 -18.72 -11.94 -0.72
CA ILE A 334 -18.54 -10.56 -1.18
C ILE A 334 -17.29 -9.99 -0.53
N PHE A 335 -16.29 -9.64 -1.32
CA PHE A 335 -15.08 -8.99 -0.84
C PHE A 335 -15.14 -7.49 -1.10
N ALA A 336 -14.83 -6.67 -0.11
CA ALA A 336 -14.42 -5.29 -0.32
C ALA A 336 -12.89 -5.26 -0.38
N MET A 337 -12.32 -5.02 -1.56
CA MET A 337 -10.86 -5.04 -1.78
C MET A 337 -10.33 -3.68 -2.19
N GLY A 338 -9.05 -3.41 -1.93
CA GLY A 338 -8.42 -2.11 -2.21
C GLY A 338 -7.23 -1.86 -1.31
N LYS A 339 -6.46 -0.80 -1.57
CA LYS A 339 -5.28 -0.49 -0.75
C LYS A 339 -5.64 -0.18 0.71
N GLY A 340 -4.67 -0.23 1.62
CA GLY A 340 -4.88 0.20 3.01
C GLY A 340 -5.33 1.66 3.08
N GLY A 341 -6.35 1.96 3.89
CA GLY A 341 -6.83 3.33 4.14
C GLY A 341 -7.93 3.86 3.22
N VAL A 342 -8.30 3.14 2.16
CA VAL A 342 -9.40 3.57 1.27
C VAL A 342 -10.82 3.43 1.88
N GLY A 343 -10.93 2.85 3.09
CA GLY A 343 -12.19 2.69 3.81
C GLY A 343 -12.93 1.36 3.54
N LYS A 344 -12.21 0.27 3.26
CA LYS A 344 -12.79 -1.05 2.98
C LYS A 344 -13.74 -1.54 4.08
N THR A 345 -13.33 -1.49 5.35
CA THR A 345 -14.14 -1.91 6.50
C THR A 345 -15.45 -1.14 6.60
N THR A 346 -15.41 0.18 6.39
CA THR A 346 -16.62 1.01 6.31
C THR A 346 -17.54 0.56 5.19
N MET A 347 -17.00 0.31 3.99
CA MET A 347 -17.80 -0.11 2.84
C MET A 347 -18.34 -1.54 2.98
N ALA A 348 -17.57 -2.47 3.52
CA ALA A 348 -18.01 -3.82 3.85
C ALA A 348 -19.17 -3.80 4.86
N SER A 349 -19.07 -2.97 5.91
CA SER A 349 -20.18 -2.76 6.86
C SER A 349 -21.39 -2.11 6.21
N THR A 350 -21.20 -1.16 5.30
CA THR A 350 -22.31 -0.52 4.57
C THR A 350 -23.04 -1.53 3.69
N ILE A 351 -22.29 -2.39 2.98
CA ILE A 351 -22.83 -3.47 2.16
C ILE A 351 -23.60 -4.48 3.03
N ALA A 352 -23.01 -4.91 4.15
CA ALA A 352 -23.65 -5.85 5.07
C ALA A 352 -24.96 -5.30 5.63
N LEU A 353 -24.98 -4.02 6.04
CA LEU A 353 -26.19 -3.37 6.52
C LEU A 353 -27.26 -3.26 5.44
N GLY A 354 -26.89 -2.83 4.23
CA GLY A 354 -27.83 -2.72 3.11
C GLY A 354 -28.47 -4.05 2.71
N LEU A 355 -27.69 -5.14 2.70
CA LEU A 355 -28.21 -6.49 2.44
C LEU A 355 -29.14 -6.98 3.57
N ALA A 356 -28.78 -6.72 4.83
CA ALA A 356 -29.61 -7.08 5.97
C ALA A 356 -30.95 -6.32 6.01
N GLU A 357 -30.98 -5.05 5.58
CA GLU A 357 -32.21 -4.26 5.42
C GLU A 357 -33.13 -4.82 4.31
N LYS A 358 -32.55 -5.51 3.31
CA LYS A 358 -33.33 -6.27 2.31
C LYS A 358 -33.82 -7.63 2.82
N GLY A 359 -33.46 -8.01 4.04
CA GLY A 359 -33.89 -9.25 4.69
C GLY A 359 -32.94 -10.44 4.50
N GLU A 360 -31.76 -10.23 3.91
CA GLU A 360 -30.74 -11.27 3.79
C GLU A 360 -30.04 -11.53 5.14
N LYS A 361 -29.63 -12.78 5.38
CA LYS A 361 -28.75 -13.12 6.50
C LYS A 361 -27.31 -12.88 6.09
N VAL A 362 -26.59 -12.07 6.86
CA VAL A 362 -25.25 -11.62 6.51
C VAL A 362 -24.27 -11.94 7.64
N HIS A 363 -23.12 -12.48 7.28
CA HIS A 363 -21.97 -12.66 8.16
C HIS A 363 -20.88 -11.67 7.76
N LEU A 364 -20.65 -10.64 8.57
CA LEU A 364 -19.55 -9.69 8.35
C LEU A 364 -18.27 -10.23 9.00
N THR A 365 -17.17 -10.21 8.25
CA THR A 365 -15.83 -10.49 8.79
C THR A 365 -14.96 -9.25 8.67
N THR A 366 -14.21 -8.97 9.73
CA THR A 366 -13.25 -7.87 9.76
C THR A 366 -11.90 -8.31 10.31
N THR A 367 -10.81 -7.77 9.78
CA THR A 367 -9.49 -7.88 10.40
C THR A 367 -9.10 -6.64 11.20
N ASP A 368 -9.95 -5.61 11.23
CA ASP A 368 -9.66 -4.38 11.96
C ASP A 368 -10.01 -4.53 13.46
N PRO A 369 -9.02 -4.59 14.36
CA PRO A 369 -9.24 -4.74 15.81
C PRO A 369 -9.91 -3.52 16.44
N ALA A 370 -9.89 -2.37 15.75
CA ALA A 370 -10.48 -1.13 16.20
C ALA A 370 -11.94 -0.96 15.74
N ASN A 371 -12.62 -2.04 15.33
CA ASN A 371 -13.94 -1.94 14.74
C ASN A 371 -14.99 -1.37 15.72
N HIS A 372 -15.09 -0.04 15.73
CA HIS A 372 -16.04 0.77 16.49
C HIS A 372 -17.50 0.43 16.13
N LEU A 373 -17.74 -0.33 15.05
CA LEU A 373 -19.05 -0.76 14.57
C LEU A 373 -19.60 -1.99 15.33
N ARG A 374 -18.77 -2.65 16.17
CA ARG A 374 -19.16 -3.81 17.00
C ARG A 374 -20.43 -3.58 17.82
N GLY A 375 -20.52 -2.42 18.46
CA GLY A 375 -21.63 -2.11 19.36
C GLY A 375 -22.97 -1.92 18.64
N PHE A 376 -22.94 -1.56 17.36
CA PHE A 376 -24.12 -1.14 16.61
C PHE A 376 -24.64 -2.21 15.65
N LEU A 377 -23.75 -2.87 14.90
CA LEU A 377 -24.15 -3.94 13.97
C LEU A 377 -24.76 -5.16 14.69
N GLY A 378 -24.36 -5.41 15.95
CA GLY A 378 -24.93 -6.47 16.77
C GLY A 378 -26.38 -6.24 17.22
N LEU A 379 -26.98 -5.07 16.95
CA LEU A 379 -28.40 -4.80 17.21
C LEU A 379 -29.31 -5.27 16.07
N ASN A 380 -28.75 -5.53 14.88
CA ASN A 380 -29.51 -6.04 13.75
C ASN A 380 -29.55 -7.58 13.80
N GLN A 381 -30.76 -8.17 13.89
CA GLN A 381 -30.93 -9.62 14.03
C GLN A 381 -30.44 -10.44 12.82
N ASN A 382 -30.25 -9.78 11.67
CA ASN A 382 -29.84 -10.42 10.43
C ASN A 382 -28.32 -10.32 10.15
N ILE A 383 -27.56 -9.65 11.02
CA ILE A 383 -26.10 -9.51 10.86
C ILE A 383 -25.40 -10.25 11.99
N THR A 384 -24.61 -11.24 11.63
CA THR A 384 -23.62 -11.85 12.51
C THR A 384 -22.24 -11.29 12.17
N MET A 385 -21.32 -11.26 13.14
CA MET A 385 -19.99 -10.71 12.90
C MET A 385 -18.90 -11.54 13.57
N SER A 386 -17.79 -11.73 12.86
CA SER A 386 -16.56 -12.31 13.37
C SER A 386 -15.41 -11.34 13.16
N GLU A 387 -14.50 -11.30 14.14
CA GLU A 387 -13.24 -10.57 14.02
C GLU A 387 -12.12 -11.58 13.90
N ILE A 388 -11.19 -11.29 12.99
CA ILE A 388 -9.97 -12.05 12.82
C ILE A 388 -8.84 -11.19 13.38
N ASP A 389 -8.26 -11.61 14.51
CA ASP A 389 -7.06 -10.98 15.02
C ASP A 389 -5.86 -11.44 14.17
N GLU A 390 -5.41 -10.56 13.28
CA GLU A 390 -4.28 -10.85 12.37
C GLU A 390 -3.02 -11.30 13.12
N LYS A 391 -2.77 -10.79 14.33
CA LYS A 391 -1.60 -11.16 15.11
C LYS A 391 -1.77 -12.53 15.74
N GLU A 392 -2.96 -12.83 16.24
CA GLU A 392 -3.26 -14.15 16.80
C GLU A 392 -3.17 -15.23 15.71
N GLU A 393 -3.79 -15.01 14.56
CA GLU A 393 -3.75 -15.94 13.43
C GLU A 393 -2.33 -16.11 12.87
N LEU A 394 -1.58 -15.01 12.73
CA LEU A 394 -0.18 -15.08 12.32
C LEU A 394 0.64 -15.89 13.32
N LEU A 395 0.52 -15.64 14.63
CA LEU A 395 1.24 -16.40 15.64
C LEU A 395 0.85 -17.88 15.64
N GLN A 396 -0.43 -18.21 15.48
CA GLN A 396 -0.88 -19.59 15.37
C GLN A 396 -0.25 -20.28 14.14
N TYR A 397 -0.28 -19.62 12.98
CA TYR A 397 0.35 -20.12 11.76
C TYR A 397 1.87 -20.30 11.91
N GLN A 398 2.56 -19.28 12.43
CA GLN A 398 4.00 -19.32 12.69
C GLN A 398 4.37 -20.48 13.62
N ASN A 399 3.62 -20.66 14.72
CA ASN A 399 3.87 -21.76 15.65
C ASN A 399 3.63 -23.12 15.00
N GLU A 400 2.61 -23.26 14.14
CA GLU A 400 2.36 -24.50 13.39
C GLU A 400 3.55 -24.84 12.49
N VAL A 401 4.00 -23.88 11.67
CA VAL A 401 5.13 -24.06 10.74
C VAL A 401 6.43 -24.33 11.48
N LEU A 402 6.73 -23.55 12.52
CA LEU A 402 7.96 -23.72 13.32
C LEU A 402 7.99 -25.06 14.07
N THR A 403 6.85 -25.54 14.55
CA THR A 403 6.79 -26.85 15.23
C THR A 403 7.17 -27.97 14.25
N LYS A 404 6.62 -27.94 13.03
CA LYS A 404 6.95 -28.93 11.98
C LYS A 404 8.38 -28.79 11.46
N ALA A 405 8.87 -27.57 11.30
CA ALA A 405 10.25 -27.32 10.89
C ALA A 405 11.27 -27.82 11.92
N ARG A 406 10.99 -27.66 13.23
CA ARG A 406 11.83 -28.18 14.32
C ARG A 406 11.95 -29.70 14.33
N GLU A 407 10.96 -30.41 13.79
CA GLU A 407 11.01 -31.87 13.68
C GLU A 407 11.97 -32.35 12.57
N THR A 408 12.33 -31.47 11.63
CA THR A 408 13.00 -31.84 10.38
C THR A 408 14.31 -31.09 10.09
N MET A 409 14.62 -29.98 10.79
CA MET A 409 15.73 -29.07 10.45
C MET A 409 16.69 -28.75 11.62
N LYS A 410 17.89 -28.25 11.30
CA LYS A 410 18.91 -27.79 12.25
C LYS A 410 18.60 -26.36 12.75
N GLU A 411 19.18 -25.94 13.88
CA GLU A 411 18.86 -24.62 14.48
C GLU A 411 19.18 -23.40 13.60
N GLU A 412 20.23 -23.45 12.79
CA GLU A 412 20.63 -22.33 11.91
C GLU A 412 19.64 -22.10 10.76
N ASP A 413 19.02 -23.17 10.25
CA ASP A 413 17.97 -23.09 9.21
C ASP A 413 16.64 -22.56 9.78
N LEU A 414 16.41 -22.74 11.09
CA LEU A 414 15.21 -22.24 11.76
C LEU A 414 15.20 -20.71 11.87
N ASP A 415 16.35 -20.06 12.00
CA ASP A 415 16.40 -18.60 12.09
C ASP A 415 16.00 -17.93 10.77
N TYR A 416 16.34 -18.55 9.63
CA TYR A 416 15.86 -18.09 8.32
C TYR A 416 14.34 -18.25 8.19
N ILE A 417 13.80 -19.42 8.58
CA ILE A 417 12.35 -19.65 8.55
C ILE A 417 11.62 -18.66 9.45
N LYS A 418 12.16 -18.33 10.62
CA LYS A 418 11.57 -17.30 11.50
C LYS A 418 11.52 -15.93 10.83
N GLU A 419 12.50 -15.56 10.00
CA GLU A 419 12.47 -14.29 9.28
C GLU A 419 11.53 -14.34 8.08
N ASP A 420 11.53 -15.43 7.32
CA ASP A 420 10.59 -15.63 6.21
C ASP A 420 9.14 -15.57 6.71
N LEU A 421 8.86 -16.17 7.87
CA LEU A 421 7.58 -16.11 8.56
C LEU A 421 7.20 -14.71 9.07
N GLN A 422 8.11 -13.73 9.08
CA GLN A 422 7.83 -12.32 9.35
C GLN A 422 7.48 -11.54 8.07
N SER A 423 7.47 -12.19 6.91
CA SER A 423 7.05 -11.58 5.65
C SER A 423 5.57 -11.15 5.70
N PRO A 424 5.21 -10.02 5.06
CA PRO A 424 3.81 -9.64 4.85
C PRO A 424 2.98 -10.77 4.21
N CYS A 425 3.56 -11.59 3.33
CA CYS A 425 2.85 -12.68 2.66
C CYS A 425 2.39 -13.77 3.65
N THR A 426 3.17 -14.03 4.70
CA THR A 426 2.81 -15.02 5.74
C THR A 426 1.58 -14.57 6.51
N GLN A 427 1.51 -13.29 6.84
CA GLN A 427 0.33 -12.70 7.50
C GLN A 427 -0.90 -12.83 6.61
N GLU A 428 -0.79 -12.54 5.31
CA GLU A 428 -1.88 -12.69 4.36
C GLU A 428 -2.39 -14.14 4.27
N ILE A 429 -1.48 -15.13 4.26
CA ILE A 429 -1.84 -16.57 4.25
C ILE A 429 -2.56 -16.97 5.53
N ALA A 430 -2.05 -16.56 6.69
CA ALA A 430 -2.64 -16.88 7.99
C ALA A 430 -4.07 -16.34 8.09
N VAL A 431 -4.25 -15.06 7.74
CA VAL A 431 -5.56 -14.40 7.70
C VAL A 431 -6.50 -15.06 6.68
N PHE A 432 -5.99 -15.48 5.51
CA PHE A 432 -6.79 -16.19 4.52
C PHE A 432 -7.31 -17.55 5.02
N ARG A 433 -6.50 -18.32 5.78
CA ARG A 433 -6.94 -19.57 6.40
C ARG A 433 -8.09 -19.33 7.38
N ALA A 434 -8.00 -18.27 8.19
CA ALA A 434 -9.05 -17.88 9.11
C ALA A 434 -10.35 -17.53 8.36
N PHE A 435 -10.26 -16.76 7.27
CA PHE A 435 -11.39 -16.46 6.40
C PHE A 435 -12.03 -17.72 5.81
N ALA A 436 -11.22 -18.64 5.27
CA ALA A 436 -11.73 -19.88 4.68
C ALA A 436 -12.54 -20.71 5.69
N ASN A 437 -12.07 -20.77 6.94
CA ASN A 437 -12.80 -21.44 8.02
C ASN A 437 -14.15 -20.76 8.34
N ILE A 438 -14.23 -19.42 8.26
CA ILE A 438 -15.48 -18.70 8.50
C ILE A 438 -16.46 -18.91 7.34
N VAL A 439 -16.00 -18.82 6.10
CA VAL A 439 -16.86 -19.05 4.92
C VAL A 439 -17.45 -20.47 4.95
N GLU A 440 -16.67 -21.47 5.35
CA GLU A 440 -17.15 -22.84 5.47
C GLU A 440 -18.21 -23.02 6.58
N ARG A 441 -18.08 -22.29 7.70
CA ARG A 441 -19.05 -22.31 8.80
C ARG A 441 -20.34 -21.56 8.48
N SER A 442 -20.29 -20.59 7.58
CA SER A 442 -21.40 -19.68 7.24
C SER A 442 -22.06 -19.99 5.88
N ASN A 443 -22.14 -21.26 5.49
CA ASN A 443 -22.66 -21.67 4.17
C ASN A 443 -24.09 -21.22 3.84
N ASP A 444 -24.92 -20.92 4.84
CA ASP A 444 -26.32 -20.48 4.66
C ASP A 444 -26.49 -18.95 4.67
N GLU A 445 -25.42 -18.18 4.86
CA GLU A 445 -25.42 -16.72 4.97
C GLU A 445 -24.63 -16.09 3.82
N ILE A 446 -24.84 -14.79 3.58
CA ILE A 446 -23.96 -14.01 2.70
C ILE A 446 -22.78 -13.54 3.54
N VAL A 447 -21.57 -13.95 3.17
CA VAL A 447 -20.34 -13.56 3.87
C VAL A 447 -19.76 -12.31 3.20
N VAL A 448 -19.66 -11.23 3.98
CA VAL A 448 -19.02 -9.97 3.54
C VAL A 448 -17.67 -9.83 4.24
N ILE A 449 -16.63 -9.56 3.46
CA ILE A 449 -15.24 -9.59 3.90
C ILE A 449 -14.60 -8.23 3.61
N ASP A 450 -14.06 -7.55 4.64
CA ASP A 450 -13.48 -6.21 4.51
C ASP A 450 -12.04 -6.16 3.99
N THR A 451 -11.36 -7.29 3.96
CA THR A 451 -10.05 -7.41 3.35
C THR A 451 -9.88 -8.80 2.81
N ALA A 452 -9.59 -8.91 1.51
CA ALA A 452 -9.02 -10.14 0.99
C ALA A 452 -7.49 -10.01 1.00
N PRO A 453 -6.77 -11.13 0.86
CA PRO A 453 -5.35 -11.11 0.54
C PRO A 453 -5.08 -10.23 -0.69
N THR A 454 -3.87 -9.70 -0.84
CA THR A 454 -3.54 -8.90 -2.02
C THR A 454 -3.71 -9.70 -3.31
N GLY A 455 -3.79 -9.00 -4.46
CA GLY A 455 -3.85 -9.65 -5.77
C GLY A 455 -2.73 -10.68 -5.98
N HIS A 456 -1.57 -10.46 -5.36
CA HIS A 456 -0.47 -11.41 -5.38
C HIS A 456 -0.77 -12.70 -4.60
N THR A 457 -1.31 -12.63 -3.37
CA THR A 457 -1.69 -13.83 -2.62
C THR A 457 -2.77 -14.62 -3.36
N LEU A 458 -3.73 -13.93 -4.00
CA LEU A 458 -4.75 -14.58 -4.81
C LEU A 458 -4.14 -15.30 -6.03
N LEU A 459 -3.08 -14.75 -6.64
CA LEU A 459 -2.32 -15.38 -7.71
C LEU A 459 -1.45 -16.55 -7.22
N LEU A 460 -0.83 -16.44 -6.03
CA LEU A 460 -0.12 -17.53 -5.37
C LEU A 460 -1.07 -18.71 -5.12
N LEU A 461 -2.30 -18.41 -4.70
CA LEU A 461 -3.37 -19.37 -4.48
C LEU A 461 -3.96 -19.96 -5.78
N ASP A 462 -3.95 -19.20 -6.88
CA ASP A 462 -4.43 -19.62 -8.21
C ASP A 462 -3.58 -20.74 -8.82
N SER A 463 -2.26 -20.61 -8.70
CA SER A 463 -1.37 -21.73 -8.99
C SER A 463 -1.57 -22.80 -7.93
N THR A 464 -2.51 -23.71 -8.16
CA THR A 464 -2.73 -24.94 -7.37
C THR A 464 -1.41 -25.66 -7.08
N GLN A 465 -0.43 -25.54 -7.97
CA GLN A 465 0.94 -25.98 -7.73
C GLN A 465 1.78 -25.07 -6.82
N SER A 466 1.70 -23.73 -6.87
CA SER A 466 2.52 -22.88 -6.00
C SER A 466 1.99 -22.81 -4.58
N TYR A 467 0.67 -22.84 -4.34
CA TYR A 467 0.17 -22.96 -2.97
C TYR A 467 0.42 -24.36 -2.38
N HIS A 468 0.25 -25.42 -3.19
CA HIS A 468 0.72 -26.77 -2.78
C HIS A 468 2.22 -26.75 -2.47
N LYS A 469 3.03 -26.08 -3.28
CA LYS A 469 4.49 -25.95 -3.05
C LYS A 469 4.84 -25.02 -1.89
N GLU A 470 4.07 -23.96 -1.61
CA GLU A 470 4.25 -23.04 -0.48
C GLU A 470 3.96 -23.76 0.83
N MET A 471 2.92 -24.59 0.81
CA MET A 471 2.54 -25.48 1.90
C MET A 471 3.53 -26.64 2.06
N GLU A 472 4.04 -27.21 0.97
CA GLU A 472 5.16 -28.17 0.99
C GLU A 472 6.45 -27.52 1.53
N ARG A 473 6.74 -26.25 1.15
CA ARG A 473 7.87 -25.44 1.65
C ARG A 473 7.78 -25.19 3.15
N SER A 474 6.57 -25.04 3.68
CA SER A 474 6.30 -24.80 5.10
C SER A 474 5.88 -26.07 5.86
N HIS A 475 6.00 -27.24 5.23
CA HIS A 475 5.55 -28.54 5.75
C HIS A 475 4.09 -28.56 6.27
N GLY A 476 3.26 -27.60 5.84
CA GLY A 476 1.86 -27.49 6.21
C GLY A 476 0.95 -28.36 5.34
N ASP A 477 -0.04 -29.02 5.94
CA ASP A 477 -1.15 -29.58 5.16
C ASP A 477 -2.10 -28.43 4.80
N ILE A 478 -2.59 -28.40 3.57
CA ILE A 478 -3.63 -27.45 3.18
C ILE A 478 -4.92 -27.79 3.92
N PRO A 479 -5.50 -26.85 4.71
CA PRO A 479 -6.79 -27.07 5.34
C PRO A 479 -7.89 -27.35 4.32
N GLU A 480 -8.81 -28.25 4.65
CA GLU A 480 -9.96 -28.60 3.81
C GLU A 480 -10.81 -27.36 3.45
N SER A 481 -10.99 -26.46 4.41
CA SER A 481 -11.68 -25.17 4.24
C SER A 481 -11.12 -24.34 3.08
N VAL A 482 -9.79 -24.29 2.93
CA VAL A 482 -9.13 -23.55 1.85
C VAL A 482 -9.34 -24.26 0.51
N ARG A 483 -9.23 -25.59 0.46
CA ARG A 483 -9.48 -26.36 -0.79
C ARG A 483 -10.90 -26.17 -1.30
N ASN A 484 -11.86 -26.07 -0.38
CA ASN A 484 -13.27 -25.86 -0.70
C ASN A 484 -13.57 -24.42 -1.16
N LEU A 485 -12.84 -23.43 -0.63
CA LEU A 485 -13.04 -22.02 -0.96
C LEU A 485 -12.52 -21.65 -2.36
N LEU A 486 -11.34 -22.13 -2.77
CA LEU A 486 -10.68 -21.67 -4.01
C LEU A 486 -11.55 -21.79 -5.28
N PRO A 487 -12.27 -22.90 -5.54
CA PRO A 487 -13.16 -22.99 -6.70
C PRO A 487 -14.33 -22.00 -6.63
N ARG A 488 -14.85 -21.73 -5.42
CA ARG A 488 -15.99 -20.82 -5.19
C ARG A 488 -15.59 -19.36 -5.47
N LEU A 489 -14.34 -18.99 -5.20
CA LEU A 489 -13.82 -17.63 -5.48
C LEU A 489 -13.84 -17.28 -6.98
N LYS A 490 -13.62 -18.28 -7.85
CA LYS A 490 -13.65 -18.12 -9.31
C LYS A 490 -15.06 -18.21 -9.89
N ASN A 491 -16.03 -18.65 -9.10
CA ASN A 491 -17.40 -18.77 -9.55
C ASN A 491 -18.09 -17.41 -9.54
N GLU A 492 -18.29 -16.82 -10.74
CA GLU A 492 -18.99 -15.55 -10.91
C GLU A 492 -20.42 -15.58 -10.35
N GLU A 493 -21.11 -16.72 -10.25
CA GLU A 493 -22.45 -16.73 -9.66
C GLU A 493 -22.43 -16.60 -8.12
N GLU A 494 -21.31 -16.94 -7.49
CA GLU A 494 -21.19 -17.10 -6.05
C GLU A 494 -20.31 -16.03 -5.39
N THR A 495 -19.27 -15.56 -6.07
CA THR A 495 -18.32 -14.58 -5.52
C THR A 495 -18.37 -13.26 -6.29
N GLU A 496 -18.35 -12.15 -5.56
CA GLU A 496 -18.17 -10.81 -6.11
C GLU A 496 -17.03 -10.12 -5.35
N VAL A 497 -16.07 -9.56 -6.08
CA VAL A 497 -15.14 -8.59 -5.52
C VAL A 497 -15.64 -7.19 -5.84
N VAL A 498 -15.70 -6.31 -4.84
CA VAL A 498 -16.00 -4.89 -4.97
C VAL A 498 -14.73 -4.11 -4.68
N ILE A 499 -14.22 -3.37 -5.66
CA ILE A 499 -12.98 -2.61 -5.53
C ILE A 499 -13.28 -1.24 -4.91
N VAL A 500 -12.73 -0.97 -3.73
CA VAL A 500 -12.82 0.31 -3.02
C VAL A 500 -11.55 1.12 -3.30
N THR A 501 -11.73 2.36 -3.73
CA THR A 501 -10.64 3.28 -4.05
C THR A 501 -11.01 4.73 -3.70
N LEU A 502 -10.11 5.67 -3.95
CA LEU A 502 -10.29 7.11 -3.79
C LEU A 502 -10.16 7.80 -5.15
N ALA A 503 -10.72 9.00 -5.29
CA ALA A 503 -10.66 9.80 -6.52
C ALA A 503 -9.31 10.50 -6.72
N GLU A 504 -8.22 9.74 -6.68
CA GLU A 504 -6.84 10.21 -6.76
C GLU A 504 -6.01 9.32 -7.68
N ALA A 505 -4.91 9.85 -8.22
CA ALA A 505 -4.05 9.16 -9.20
C ALA A 505 -3.52 7.81 -8.70
N THR A 506 -2.85 7.81 -7.55
CA THR A 506 -2.20 6.61 -7.00
C THR A 506 -3.23 5.53 -6.60
N PRO A 507 -4.30 5.85 -5.83
CA PRO A 507 -5.39 4.90 -5.58
C PRO A 507 -6.05 4.34 -6.85
N TYR A 508 -6.18 5.15 -7.91
CA TYR A 508 -6.72 4.69 -9.21
C TYR A 508 -5.83 3.64 -9.88
N TYR A 509 -4.53 3.93 -10.05
CA TYR A 509 -3.62 2.99 -10.71
C TYR A 509 -3.46 1.70 -9.91
N GLU A 510 -3.44 1.78 -8.59
CA GLU A 510 -3.39 0.60 -7.72
C GLU A 510 -4.67 -0.25 -7.81
N ALA A 511 -5.84 0.38 -7.85
CA ALA A 511 -7.11 -0.31 -8.06
C ALA A 511 -7.16 -0.98 -9.45
N THR A 512 -6.59 -0.35 -10.46
CA THR A 512 -6.48 -0.90 -11.83
C THR A 512 -5.55 -2.10 -11.87
N ARG A 513 -4.41 -2.04 -11.17
CA ARG A 513 -3.50 -3.19 -11.02
C ARG A 513 -4.18 -4.35 -10.30
N LEU A 514 -4.91 -4.06 -9.21
CA LEU A 514 -5.70 -5.07 -8.51
C LEU A 514 -6.73 -5.73 -9.44
N LYS A 515 -7.44 -4.95 -10.25
CA LYS A 515 -8.37 -5.49 -11.27
C LYS A 515 -7.64 -6.44 -12.23
N SER A 516 -6.48 -6.06 -12.75
CA SER A 516 -5.68 -6.92 -13.65
C SER A 516 -5.24 -8.22 -12.96
N ASP A 517 -4.85 -8.16 -11.68
CA ASP A 517 -4.49 -9.36 -10.91
C ASP A 517 -5.70 -10.27 -10.65
N LEU A 518 -6.88 -9.71 -10.40
CA LEU A 518 -8.13 -10.47 -10.28
C LEU A 518 -8.52 -11.15 -11.60
N GLU A 519 -8.43 -10.44 -12.72
CA GLU A 519 -8.67 -10.98 -14.06
C GLU A 519 -7.74 -12.15 -14.37
N ARG A 520 -6.44 -12.01 -14.05
CA ARG A 520 -5.44 -13.07 -14.20
C ARG A 520 -5.77 -14.31 -13.34
N ALA A 521 -6.25 -14.10 -12.12
CA ALA A 521 -6.68 -15.18 -11.22
C ALA A 521 -8.05 -15.78 -11.59
N GLY A 522 -8.75 -15.22 -12.59
CA GLY A 522 -10.09 -15.64 -12.99
C GLY A 522 -11.16 -15.30 -11.94
N ILE A 523 -10.95 -14.25 -11.14
CA ILE A 523 -11.89 -13.78 -10.12
C ILE A 523 -12.69 -12.61 -10.70
N PHE A 524 -14.02 -12.73 -10.61
CA PHE A 524 -14.92 -11.75 -11.18
C PHE A 524 -15.03 -10.48 -10.31
N ASN A 525 -14.92 -9.31 -10.97
CA ASN A 525 -15.21 -8.00 -10.40
C ASN A 525 -16.04 -7.18 -11.39
N LYS A 526 -17.16 -6.62 -10.92
CA LYS A 526 -17.98 -5.67 -11.69
C LYS A 526 -17.96 -4.28 -11.09
N TRP A 527 -18.02 -4.17 -9.76
CA TRP A 527 -18.30 -2.91 -9.09
C TRP A 527 -17.09 -2.25 -8.46
N TRP A 528 -17.05 -0.93 -8.58
CA TRP A 528 -16.05 -0.06 -7.94
C TRP A 528 -16.75 0.94 -7.03
N ILE A 529 -16.15 1.24 -5.88
CA ILE A 529 -16.59 2.27 -4.94
C ILE A 529 -15.50 3.34 -4.86
N VAL A 530 -15.85 4.55 -5.25
CA VAL A 530 -15.06 5.76 -5.00
C VAL A 530 -15.47 6.32 -3.65
N ASN A 531 -14.68 6.04 -2.63
CA ASN A 531 -14.98 6.46 -1.27
C ASN A 531 -14.47 7.88 -0.97
N ALA A 532 -15.04 8.50 0.06
CA ALA A 532 -14.60 9.77 0.64
C ALA A 532 -14.46 10.93 -0.35
N SER A 533 -15.32 10.97 -1.38
CA SER A 533 -15.28 11.99 -2.43
C SER A 533 -15.82 13.34 -1.98
N LEU A 534 -15.11 14.41 -2.35
CA LEU A 534 -15.55 15.79 -2.15
C LEU A 534 -16.61 16.23 -3.16
N VAL A 535 -16.69 15.61 -4.35
CA VAL A 535 -17.69 15.93 -5.39
C VAL A 535 -19.13 15.77 -4.89
N GLY A 536 -19.35 14.78 -4.01
CA GLY A 536 -20.65 14.53 -3.37
C GLY A 536 -20.94 15.44 -2.17
N THR A 537 -19.97 16.23 -1.71
CA THR A 537 -20.16 17.12 -0.57
C THR A 537 -20.77 18.46 -1.01
N LYS A 538 -21.66 19.03 -0.18
CA LYS A 538 -22.24 20.36 -0.40
C LYS A 538 -21.39 21.48 0.20
N THR A 539 -20.06 21.31 0.22
CA THR A 539 -19.13 22.26 0.83
C THR A 539 -19.11 23.60 0.09
N ASN A 540 -18.97 24.69 0.85
CA ASN A 540 -18.72 26.03 0.34
C ASN A 540 -17.26 26.45 0.41
N SER A 541 -16.40 25.64 1.02
CA SER A 541 -14.97 25.88 1.14
C SER A 541 -14.31 25.98 -0.25
N LYS A 542 -13.51 27.04 -0.47
CA LYS A 542 -12.80 27.24 -1.74
C LYS A 542 -11.79 26.14 -2.01
N ILE A 543 -11.02 25.75 -0.99
CA ILE A 543 -10.00 24.72 -1.12
C ILE A 543 -10.64 23.34 -1.38
N LEU A 544 -11.74 23.02 -0.69
CA LEU A 544 -12.43 21.75 -0.91
C LEU A 544 -13.14 21.70 -2.27
N LYS A 545 -13.68 22.82 -2.76
CA LYS A 545 -14.22 22.90 -4.13
C LYS A 545 -13.16 22.68 -5.20
N ALA A 546 -11.97 23.27 -5.03
CA ALA A 546 -10.86 23.05 -5.94
C ALA A 546 -10.42 21.57 -5.95
N LYS A 547 -10.35 20.94 -4.76
CA LYS A 547 -10.09 19.50 -4.65
C LYS A 547 -11.20 18.64 -5.27
N ALA A 548 -12.47 18.94 -5.02
CA ALA A 548 -13.59 18.25 -5.66
C ALA A 548 -13.52 18.32 -7.18
N ALA A 549 -13.17 19.49 -7.75
CA ALA A 549 -12.99 19.62 -9.19
C ALA A 549 -11.84 18.73 -9.72
N SER A 550 -10.81 18.51 -8.91
CA SER A 550 -9.65 17.70 -9.25
C SER A 550 -9.95 16.19 -9.22
N GLU A 551 -10.90 15.77 -8.38
CA GLU A 551 -11.39 14.38 -8.30
C GLU A 551 -12.12 13.95 -9.59
N VAL A 552 -12.84 14.87 -10.25
CA VAL A 552 -13.71 14.57 -11.42
C VAL A 552 -12.98 13.79 -12.50
N LYS A 553 -11.73 14.14 -12.79
CA LYS A 553 -10.90 13.41 -13.77
C LYS A 553 -10.81 11.92 -13.40
N TRP A 554 -10.43 11.63 -12.16
CA TRP A 554 -10.22 10.27 -11.68
C TRP A 554 -11.52 9.50 -11.55
N ILE A 555 -12.60 10.15 -11.11
CA ILE A 555 -13.91 9.52 -11.06
C ILE A 555 -14.36 9.10 -12.48
N ASN A 556 -14.15 9.95 -13.49
CA ASN A 556 -14.47 9.60 -14.88
C ASN A 556 -13.65 8.40 -15.38
N GLU A 557 -12.35 8.34 -15.08
CA GLU A 557 -11.53 7.16 -15.43
C GLU A 557 -12.01 5.90 -14.70
N ILE A 558 -12.42 5.99 -13.43
CA ILE A 558 -12.97 4.87 -12.66
C ILE A 558 -14.32 4.40 -13.24
N VAL A 559 -15.21 5.34 -13.59
CA VAL A 559 -16.50 5.03 -14.23
C VAL A 559 -16.27 4.29 -15.56
N LYS A 560 -15.31 4.76 -16.36
CA LYS A 560 -14.93 4.12 -17.62
C LYS A 560 -14.33 2.72 -17.40
N GLU A 561 -13.40 2.58 -16.45
CA GLU A 561 -12.72 1.32 -16.16
C GLU A 561 -13.67 0.24 -15.59
N SER A 562 -14.71 0.68 -14.88
CA SER A 562 -15.76 -0.18 -14.32
C SER A 562 -16.95 -0.40 -15.26
N ASN A 563 -16.89 0.06 -16.52
CA ASN A 563 -18.01 -0.03 -17.47
C ASN A 563 -19.34 0.53 -16.89
N ASP A 564 -19.29 1.76 -16.36
CA ASP A 564 -20.40 2.45 -15.69
C ASP A 564 -20.89 1.79 -14.39
N SER A 565 -20.14 0.84 -13.81
CA SER A 565 -20.44 0.19 -12.53
C SER A 565 -19.60 0.77 -11.37
N ALA A 566 -19.54 2.10 -11.29
CA ALA A 566 -18.91 2.83 -10.19
C ALA A 566 -19.95 3.53 -9.30
N VAL A 567 -19.74 3.48 -7.99
CA VAL A 567 -20.50 4.22 -6.97
C VAL A 567 -19.62 5.30 -6.36
N ILE A 568 -20.17 6.50 -6.11
CA ILE A 568 -19.48 7.55 -5.35
C ILE A 568 -20.09 7.64 -3.95
N ILE A 569 -19.23 7.64 -2.93
CA ILE A 569 -19.60 7.88 -1.54
C ILE A 569 -19.02 9.24 -1.13
N PRO A 570 -19.85 10.20 -0.69
CA PRO A 570 -19.38 11.50 -0.24
C PRO A 570 -18.51 11.36 1.01
N TRP A 571 -17.62 12.32 1.24
CA TRP A 571 -16.88 12.41 2.50
C TRP A 571 -17.84 12.66 3.68
N ILE A 572 -17.58 12.00 4.82
CA ILE A 572 -18.43 12.06 6.02
C ILE A 572 -17.57 12.44 7.24
N SER A 573 -18.14 13.28 8.10
CA SER A 573 -17.46 13.99 9.19
C SER A 573 -17.18 13.20 10.46
N GLU A 574 -17.98 12.19 10.80
CA GLU A 574 -17.85 11.51 12.09
C GLU A 574 -17.28 10.10 11.93
N ASN A 575 -16.87 9.51 13.07
CA ASN A 575 -16.63 8.08 13.12
C ASN A 575 -17.94 7.39 12.75
N VAL A 576 -17.95 6.73 11.60
CA VAL A 576 -19.15 6.16 10.98
C VAL A 576 -19.92 5.32 11.99
N ASP A 577 -21.15 5.74 12.30
CA ASP A 577 -22.11 5.00 13.12
C ASP A 577 -23.26 4.47 12.26
N GLU A 578 -24.16 3.68 12.85
CA GLU A 578 -25.30 3.11 12.12
C GLU A 578 -26.19 4.18 11.48
N HIS A 579 -26.36 5.33 12.12
CA HIS A 579 -27.17 6.42 11.60
C HIS A 579 -26.53 7.00 10.33
N GLN A 580 -25.21 7.19 10.30
CA GLN A 580 -24.49 7.66 9.11
C GLN A 580 -24.45 6.61 8.00
N LEU A 581 -24.27 5.33 8.32
CA LEU A 581 -24.41 4.24 7.34
C LEU A 581 -25.81 4.22 6.73
N ARG A 582 -26.84 4.44 7.54
CA ARG A 582 -28.22 4.58 7.05
C ARG A 582 -28.41 5.85 6.23
N ILE A 583 -27.74 6.96 6.53
CA ILE A 583 -27.77 8.16 5.67
C ILE A 583 -27.20 7.83 4.29
N LEU A 584 -26.04 7.15 4.22
CA LEU A 584 -25.48 6.67 2.94
C LEU A 584 -26.46 5.80 2.16
N LEU A 585 -27.19 4.93 2.87
CA LEU A 585 -28.23 4.07 2.32
C LEU A 585 -29.59 4.77 2.14
N ASN A 586 -29.73 6.08 2.35
CA ASN A 586 -31.00 6.81 2.19
C ASN A 586 -30.90 8.05 1.30
N GLU A 587 -29.68 8.53 0.98
CA GLU A 587 -29.50 9.55 -0.06
C GLU A 587 -29.89 8.97 -1.42
N LYS A 588 -30.95 9.50 -2.04
CA LYS A 588 -31.47 9.07 -3.36
C LYS A 588 -30.80 9.79 -4.52
#